data_AF-A0A8J7MS42-F1
#
_entry.id   AF-A0A8J7MS42-F1
#
_cell.length_a   1.000
_cell.length_b   1.000
_cell.length_c   1.000
_cell.angle_alpha   90.00
_cell.angle_beta   90.00
_cell.angle_gamma   90.00
#
_symmetry.space_group_name_H-M   'P 1'
#
loop_
_entity.id
_entity.type
_entity.pdbx_description
1 polymer ?
#
loop_
_entity_poly.entity_id
_entity_poly.type
_entity_poly.pdbx_seq_one_letter_code
_entity_poly.pdbx_strand_id
1 'polypeptide(L)'
;MIKALQTVDLILDSEAKNISELVEIASNATGISEDRILFRIDLESIDLTQEDITKLLGKSAIFSKAILTPSQRKRFEIAARETAQRERRRTIQRLSYDQVYAFIEKHGGAAPPIFSMDGKRTLSFDALKSAMMFPIKGKPSGTSGFEDTYFNRVLKNLEDWANPSNLPFFLSLFDLAGSLGFPITPGTAEVLNGVYLSTFGLSVGDMISKVSATKTLDSYWITGKRGFNLKENTTQISRNRSIHPAAIENALDELTDARERIEFLSFARFDCDQDSAERIAARITKSDWPSNNAAYFLNAKVHSRVRGAIFRQLLGQGEESRIVEVLRWLDGNRGAVGALSLESAFSQIRSFEIGIQFAEEAGKNFANNQLKVVIRALRNLSSSDADRRRLESLCQRLNYKMDL
;
A
#
# COMPACT_ATOMS: atom_id res chain seq x y z
N MET A 1 18.62 50.13 6.87
CA MET A 1 17.55 49.69 7.78
C MET A 1 16.20 50.31 7.40
N ILE A 2 16.05 51.64 7.52
CA ILE A 2 14.78 52.36 7.21
C ILE A 2 14.37 52.25 5.72
N LYS A 3 15.32 52.35 4.78
CA LYS A 3 15.01 52.34 3.34
C LYS A 3 14.44 51.01 2.80
N ALA A 4 14.92 49.86 3.28
CA ALA A 4 14.45 48.55 2.80
C ALA A 4 13.02 48.24 3.28
N LEU A 5 12.71 48.56 4.54
CA LEU A 5 11.35 48.46 5.08
C LEU A 5 10.41 49.46 4.40
N GLN A 6 10.85 50.70 4.16
CA GLN A 6 10.10 51.67 3.33
C GLN A 6 9.87 51.16 1.90
N THR A 7 10.80 50.42 1.31
CA THR A 7 10.61 49.80 -0.01
C THR A 7 9.51 48.74 0.04
N VAL A 8 9.53 47.90 1.09
CA VAL A 8 8.55 46.85 1.30
C VAL A 8 7.16 47.46 1.52
N ASP A 9 7.03 48.51 2.34
CA ASP A 9 5.76 49.20 2.56
C ASP A 9 5.26 49.90 1.28
N LEU A 10 6.12 50.57 0.52
CA LEU A 10 5.77 51.19 -0.78
C LEU A 10 5.32 50.17 -1.83
N ILE A 11 5.98 49.01 -1.92
CA ILE A 11 5.57 47.91 -2.81
C ILE A 11 4.22 47.33 -2.34
N LEU A 12 4.03 47.18 -1.03
CA LEU A 12 2.83 46.59 -0.44
C LEU A 12 1.60 47.51 -0.52
N ASP A 13 1.78 48.83 -0.52
CA ASP A 13 0.70 49.83 -0.59
C ASP A 13 0.40 50.30 -2.03
N SER A 14 1.19 49.90 -3.02
CA SER A 14 0.94 50.27 -4.41
C SER A 14 -0.19 49.45 -5.06
N GLU A 15 -1.11 50.11 -5.77
CA GLU A 15 -2.12 49.46 -6.61
C GLU A 15 -1.57 48.97 -7.98
N ALA A 16 -0.24 48.95 -8.13
CA ALA A 16 0.43 48.64 -9.39
C ALA A 16 0.07 47.22 -9.87
N LYS A 17 -0.37 47.12 -11.13
CA LYS A 17 -0.91 45.87 -11.69
C LYS A 17 0.12 45.03 -12.43
N ASN A 18 1.31 45.58 -12.66
CA ASN A 18 2.40 44.89 -13.34
C ASN A 18 3.73 45.04 -12.59
N ILE A 19 4.65 44.12 -12.88
CA ILE A 19 5.94 43.98 -12.19
C ILE A 19 6.89 45.14 -12.53
N SER A 20 6.81 45.72 -13.74
CA SER A 20 7.65 46.84 -14.16
C SER A 20 7.36 48.13 -13.39
N GLU A 21 6.08 48.43 -13.11
CA GLU A 21 5.66 49.56 -12.27
C GLU A 21 6.13 49.41 -10.82
N LEU A 22 6.04 48.19 -10.26
CA LEU A 22 6.52 47.90 -8.89
C LEU A 22 8.03 48.07 -8.76
N VAL A 23 8.77 47.67 -9.78
CA VAL A 23 10.23 47.82 -9.85
C VAL A 23 10.63 49.28 -9.96
N GLU A 24 9.91 50.07 -10.76
CA GLU A 24 10.17 51.50 -10.93
C GLU A 24 9.90 52.29 -9.64
N ILE A 25 8.79 52.02 -8.94
CA ILE A 25 8.45 52.63 -7.65
C ILE A 25 9.53 52.32 -6.59
N ALA A 26 9.95 51.06 -6.51
CA ALA A 26 10.93 50.61 -5.53
C ALA A 26 12.34 51.13 -5.83
N SER A 27 12.75 51.15 -7.11
CA SER A 27 14.05 51.67 -7.53
C SER A 27 14.16 53.18 -7.30
N ASN A 28 13.12 53.94 -7.67
CA ASN A 28 13.07 55.39 -7.50
C ASN A 28 13.05 55.82 -6.03
N ALA A 29 12.34 55.09 -5.16
CA ALA A 29 12.24 55.47 -3.76
C ALA A 29 13.49 55.12 -2.93
N THR A 30 14.22 54.06 -3.30
CA THR A 30 15.18 53.44 -2.37
C THR A 30 16.56 53.12 -2.94
N GLY A 31 16.73 53.23 -4.28
CA GLY A 31 18.00 52.98 -4.97
C GLY A 31 18.39 51.50 -5.04
N ILE A 32 17.46 50.58 -4.77
CA ILE A 32 17.68 49.13 -4.92
C ILE A 32 17.58 48.77 -6.41
N SER A 33 18.55 48.01 -6.91
CA SER A 33 18.62 47.63 -8.33
C SER A 33 17.47 46.71 -8.74
N GLU A 34 16.99 46.92 -9.97
CA GLU A 34 15.94 46.16 -10.67
C GLU A 34 16.13 44.63 -10.56
N ASP A 35 17.38 44.15 -10.66
CA ASP A 35 17.73 42.73 -10.52
C ASP A 35 17.38 42.09 -9.15
N ARG A 36 17.25 42.88 -8.07
CA ARG A 36 16.92 42.38 -6.72
C ARG A 36 15.42 42.23 -6.47
N ILE A 37 14.58 42.87 -7.28
CA ILE A 37 13.12 42.86 -7.11
C ILE A 37 12.48 41.77 -7.97
N LEU A 38 13.12 41.43 -9.11
CA LEU A 38 12.59 40.51 -10.11
C LEU A 38 12.64 39.01 -9.72
N PHE A 39 13.46 38.60 -8.74
CA PHE A 39 13.53 37.20 -8.32
C PHE A 39 13.76 37.05 -6.82
N ARG A 40 12.69 36.72 -6.07
CA ARG A 40 12.68 36.39 -4.63
C ARG A 40 13.05 37.59 -3.75
N ILE A 41 12.17 37.94 -2.82
CA ILE A 41 12.48 38.97 -1.81
C ILE A 41 13.67 38.45 -0.99
N ASP A 42 14.84 39.04 -1.21
CA ASP A 42 16.04 38.76 -0.45
C ASP A 42 15.96 39.51 0.90
N LEU A 43 15.77 38.76 1.98
CA LEU A 43 15.68 39.28 3.35
C LEU A 43 17.01 39.12 4.11
N GLU A 44 18.12 38.83 3.42
CA GLU A 44 19.42 38.67 4.06
C GLU A 44 19.79 39.91 4.89
N SER A 45 20.20 39.67 6.15
CA SER A 45 20.65 40.71 7.09
C SER A 45 19.58 41.74 7.52
N ILE A 46 18.29 41.47 7.27
CA ILE A 46 17.19 42.28 7.79
C ILE A 46 16.78 41.76 9.17
N ASP A 47 16.66 42.67 10.14
CA ASP A 47 16.04 42.37 11.44
C ASP A 47 14.53 42.54 11.36
N LEU A 48 13.83 41.42 11.56
CA LEU A 48 12.38 41.33 11.53
C LEU A 48 11.80 40.95 12.90
N THR A 49 12.60 40.98 13.97
CA THR A 49 12.21 40.47 15.29
C THR A 49 11.02 41.20 15.92
N GLN A 50 10.79 42.46 15.56
CA GLN A 50 9.66 43.28 16.03
C GLN A 50 8.56 43.47 14.98
N GLU A 51 8.70 42.84 13.80
CA GLU A 51 7.83 43.09 12.65
C GLU A 51 6.79 41.95 12.45
N ASP A 52 5.60 42.31 11.94
CA ASP A 52 4.62 41.32 11.50
C ASP A 52 5.03 40.70 10.15
N ILE A 53 5.65 39.53 10.22
CA ILE A 53 6.12 38.78 9.06
C ILE A 53 4.99 38.12 8.25
N THR A 54 3.73 38.20 8.67
CA THR A 54 2.62 37.44 8.06
C THR A 54 2.46 37.74 6.57
N LYS A 55 2.67 38.98 6.15
CA LYS A 55 2.60 39.43 4.74
C LYS A 55 3.74 38.89 3.86
N LEU A 56 4.83 38.41 4.48
CA LEU A 56 6.01 37.86 3.80
C LEU A 56 5.93 36.33 3.63
N LEU A 57 5.08 35.65 4.42
CA LEU A 57 4.91 34.20 4.35
C LEU A 57 4.31 33.79 3.00
N GLY A 58 4.98 32.87 2.30
CA GLY A 58 4.53 32.35 1.00
C GLY A 58 4.98 33.13 -0.24
N LYS A 59 5.77 34.21 -0.09
CA LYS A 59 6.30 35.01 -1.22
C LYS A 59 7.67 34.54 -1.75
N SER A 60 8.01 33.25 -1.62
CA SER A 60 9.30 32.66 -2.03
C SER A 60 10.54 33.47 -1.61
N ALA A 61 10.45 34.15 -0.45
CA ALA A 61 11.51 34.99 0.08
C ALA A 61 12.71 34.15 0.57
N ILE A 62 13.93 34.66 0.38
CA ILE A 62 15.15 34.06 0.91
C ILE A 62 15.37 34.63 2.30
N PHE A 63 15.15 33.82 3.35
CA PHE A 63 15.21 34.25 4.76
C PHE A 63 16.34 33.57 5.56
N SER A 64 17.21 32.80 4.90
CA SER A 64 18.24 31.96 5.54
C SER A 64 19.16 32.77 6.47
N LYS A 65 19.48 34.02 6.11
CA LYS A 65 20.30 34.95 6.91
C LYS A 65 19.53 36.15 7.49
N ALA A 66 18.20 36.10 7.55
CA ALA A 66 17.42 37.14 8.25
C ALA A 66 17.57 36.99 9.78
N ILE A 67 17.58 38.11 10.51
CA ILE A 67 17.54 38.11 11.98
C ILE A 67 16.07 37.97 12.38
N LEU A 68 15.73 36.77 12.87
CA LEU A 68 14.37 36.33 13.16
C LEU A 68 14.31 35.74 14.56
N THR A 69 13.18 35.92 15.24
CA THR A 69 12.88 35.12 16.43
C THR A 69 12.71 33.64 16.07
N PRO A 70 12.89 32.69 17.01
CA PRO A 70 12.69 31.26 16.74
C PRO A 70 11.29 30.92 16.19
N SER A 71 10.24 31.61 16.68
CA SER A 71 8.87 31.41 16.23
C SER A 71 8.66 31.90 14.79
N GLN A 72 9.22 33.06 14.44
CA GLN A 72 9.19 33.60 13.07
C GLN A 72 9.95 32.70 12.09
N ARG A 73 11.14 32.21 12.47
CA ARG A 73 11.92 31.25 11.66
C ARG A 73 11.12 29.98 11.37
N LYS A 74 10.47 29.40 12.38
CA LYS A 74 9.60 28.24 12.22
C LYS A 74 8.44 28.51 11.25
N ARG A 75 7.81 29.68 11.31
CA ARG A 75 6.72 30.07 10.39
C ARG A 75 7.22 30.19 8.95
N PHE A 76 8.39 30.77 8.72
CA PHE A 76 9.01 30.85 7.38
C PHE A 76 9.36 29.45 6.84
N GLU A 77 9.91 28.56 7.67
CA GLU A 77 10.21 27.18 7.27
C GLU A 77 8.95 26.40 6.87
N ILE A 78 7.86 26.53 7.64
CA ILE A 78 6.56 25.92 7.30
C ILE A 78 6.04 26.49 5.97
N ALA A 79 6.02 27.81 5.81
CA ALA A 79 5.55 28.45 4.58
C ALA A 79 6.39 28.09 3.35
N ALA A 80 7.72 27.96 3.51
CA ALA A 80 8.61 27.51 2.45
C ALA A 80 8.33 26.06 2.05
N ARG A 81 8.13 25.16 3.02
CA ARG A 81 7.73 23.76 2.76
C ARG A 81 6.38 23.69 2.03
N GLU A 82 5.40 24.47 2.45
CA GLU A 82 4.10 24.54 1.77
C GLU A 82 4.23 25.05 0.33
N THR A 83 5.04 26.09 0.11
CA THR A 83 5.26 26.68 -1.21
C THR A 83 5.94 25.68 -2.15
N ALA A 84 7.01 25.03 -1.70
CA ALA A 84 7.69 23.97 -2.43
C ALA A 84 6.76 22.79 -2.74
N GLN A 85 5.89 22.41 -1.80
CA GLN A 85 4.89 21.37 -2.03
C GLN A 85 3.86 21.80 -3.08
N ARG A 86 3.41 23.07 -3.07
CA ARG A 86 2.48 23.62 -4.08
C ARG A 86 3.13 23.66 -5.46
N GLU A 87 4.38 24.09 -5.58
CA GLU A 87 5.14 24.11 -6.85
C GLU A 87 5.35 22.70 -7.40
N ARG A 88 5.72 21.74 -6.53
CA ARG A 88 5.82 20.33 -6.90
C ARG A 88 4.49 19.78 -7.41
N ARG A 89 3.38 20.09 -6.73
CA ARG A 89 2.03 19.69 -7.19
C ARG A 89 1.67 20.29 -8.55
N ARG A 90 1.97 21.59 -8.79
CA ARG A 90 1.76 22.23 -10.10
C ARG A 90 2.59 21.57 -11.21
N THR A 91 3.84 21.22 -10.90
CA THR A 91 4.72 20.54 -11.86
C THR A 91 4.20 19.15 -12.21
N ILE A 92 3.79 18.36 -11.19
CA ILE A 92 3.15 17.06 -11.40
C ILE A 92 1.89 17.21 -12.26
N GLN A 93 1.01 18.17 -11.92
CA GLN A 93 -0.22 18.41 -12.67
C GLN A 93 0.05 18.77 -14.13
N ARG A 94 1.08 19.57 -14.42
CA ARG A 94 1.50 19.91 -15.79
C ARG A 94 2.00 18.68 -16.54
N LEU A 95 2.90 17.89 -15.94
CA LEU A 95 3.39 16.66 -16.58
C LEU A 95 2.27 15.65 -16.83
N SER A 96 1.35 15.50 -15.87
CA SER A 96 0.16 14.66 -16.03
C SER A 96 -0.74 15.16 -17.15
N TYR A 97 -0.94 16.48 -17.26
CA TYR A 97 -1.68 17.09 -18.37
C TYR A 97 -1.03 16.77 -19.71
N ASP A 98 0.29 16.93 -19.82
CA ASP A 98 1.04 16.68 -21.06
C ASP A 98 0.94 15.22 -21.50
N GLN A 99 1.00 14.27 -20.55
CA GLN A 99 0.84 12.84 -20.85
C GLN A 99 -0.58 12.48 -21.29
N VAL A 100 -1.61 13.05 -20.64
CA VAL A 100 -3.00 12.86 -21.09
C VAL A 100 -3.20 13.46 -22.48
N TYR A 101 -2.63 14.64 -22.75
CA TYR A 101 -2.73 15.29 -24.05
C TYR A 101 -2.06 14.45 -25.15
N ALA A 102 -0.86 13.92 -24.90
CA ALA A 102 -0.17 13.02 -25.82
C ALA A 102 -0.97 11.74 -26.10
N PHE A 103 -1.66 11.19 -25.08
CA PHE A 103 -2.58 10.07 -25.28
C PHE A 103 -3.76 10.43 -26.19
N ILE A 104 -4.34 11.62 -26.01
CA ILE A 104 -5.43 12.11 -26.85
C ILE A 104 -4.96 12.30 -28.29
N GLU A 105 -3.78 12.88 -28.53
CA GLU A 105 -3.22 13.02 -29.87
C GLU A 105 -3.00 11.66 -30.54
N LYS A 106 -2.49 10.69 -29.78
CA LYS A 106 -2.25 9.34 -30.28
C LYS A 106 -3.53 8.61 -30.67
N HIS A 107 -4.67 8.84 -30.00
CA HIS A 107 -5.89 8.07 -30.21
C HIS A 107 -7.04 8.85 -30.86
N GLY A 108 -7.02 10.19 -30.82
CA GLY A 108 -8.10 11.08 -31.27
C GLY A 108 -8.28 11.21 -32.79
N GLY A 109 -7.48 10.50 -33.57
CA GLY A 109 -7.64 10.42 -35.03
C GLY A 109 -6.81 9.32 -35.65
N ALA A 110 -6.34 8.36 -34.84
CA ALA A 110 -5.47 7.31 -35.32
C ALA A 110 -6.24 6.21 -36.06
N ALA A 111 -5.53 5.53 -36.95
CA ALA A 111 -5.99 4.30 -37.56
C ALA A 111 -5.59 3.10 -36.69
N PRO A 112 -6.51 2.15 -36.39
CA PRO A 112 -7.90 2.13 -36.82
C PRO A 112 -8.80 3.10 -36.02
N PRO A 113 -9.83 3.69 -36.64
CA PRO A 113 -10.78 4.55 -35.94
C PRO A 113 -11.57 3.78 -34.88
N ILE A 114 -11.80 4.45 -33.74
CA ILE A 114 -12.56 3.92 -32.62
C ILE A 114 -14.04 4.28 -32.84
N PHE A 115 -14.89 3.28 -33.03
CA PHE A 115 -16.32 3.48 -33.28
C PHE A 115 -17.16 3.32 -32.02
N SER A 116 -18.27 4.05 -31.94
CA SER A 116 -19.29 3.83 -30.91
C SER A 116 -19.93 2.44 -31.02
N MET A 117 -20.65 2.02 -29.98
CA MET A 117 -21.36 0.73 -29.96
C MET A 117 -22.38 0.59 -31.10
N ASP A 118 -23.01 1.69 -31.52
CA ASP A 118 -23.95 1.72 -32.64
C ASP A 118 -23.25 1.83 -34.02
N GLY A 119 -21.92 1.96 -34.04
CA GLY A 119 -21.11 2.12 -35.25
C GLY A 119 -21.26 3.46 -35.97
N LYS A 120 -22.09 4.38 -35.47
CA LYS A 120 -22.45 5.62 -36.18
C LYS A 120 -21.50 6.78 -35.92
N ARG A 121 -20.81 6.78 -34.78
CA ARG A 121 -19.90 7.85 -34.36
C ARG A 121 -18.48 7.32 -34.27
N THR A 122 -17.52 8.13 -34.68
CA THR A 122 -16.11 7.91 -34.37
C THR A 122 -15.73 8.72 -33.14
N LEU A 123 -14.83 8.19 -32.32
CA LEU A 123 -14.24 8.93 -31.21
C LEU A 123 -13.26 9.95 -31.77
N SER A 124 -13.74 11.16 -32.05
CA SER A 124 -12.92 12.25 -32.56
C SER A 124 -11.97 12.78 -31.48
N PHE A 125 -10.95 13.52 -31.93
CA PHE A 125 -9.99 14.20 -31.05
C PHE A 125 -10.70 15.09 -30.05
N ASP A 126 -11.69 15.89 -30.50
CA ASP A 126 -12.43 16.79 -29.63
C ASP A 126 -13.33 16.03 -28.63
N ALA A 127 -13.93 14.90 -29.04
CA ALA A 127 -14.71 14.06 -28.14
C ALA A 127 -13.83 13.44 -27.05
N LEU A 128 -12.67 12.88 -27.42
CA LEU A 128 -11.72 12.30 -26.48
C LEU A 128 -11.10 13.37 -25.57
N LYS A 129 -10.74 14.53 -26.13
CA LYS A 129 -10.26 15.69 -25.37
C LYS A 129 -11.30 16.17 -24.37
N SER A 130 -12.58 16.24 -24.76
CA SER A 130 -13.68 16.61 -23.86
C SER A 130 -13.82 15.59 -22.73
N ALA A 131 -13.80 14.30 -23.05
CA ALA A 131 -13.93 13.23 -22.07
C ALA A 131 -12.79 13.21 -21.04
N MET A 132 -11.55 13.48 -21.47
CA MET A 132 -10.35 13.35 -20.63
C MET A 132 -9.88 14.67 -20.00
N MET A 133 -9.91 15.79 -20.71
CA MET A 133 -9.34 17.06 -20.23
C MET A 133 -10.32 17.88 -19.39
N PHE A 134 -11.61 17.82 -19.68
CA PHE A 134 -12.61 18.58 -18.94
C PHE A 134 -12.63 18.21 -17.44
N PRO A 135 -12.52 16.92 -17.07
CA PRO A 135 -12.46 16.53 -15.66
C PRO A 135 -11.18 16.93 -14.91
N ILE A 136 -10.10 17.37 -15.60
CA ILE A 136 -8.83 17.80 -14.96
C ILE A 136 -8.99 19.16 -14.24
N LYS A 137 -10.04 19.94 -14.54
CA LYS A 137 -10.28 21.27 -13.97
C LYS A 137 -10.75 21.27 -12.51
N GLY A 138 -10.97 20.10 -11.90
CA GLY A 138 -11.35 19.97 -10.49
C GLY A 138 -10.24 20.37 -9.52
N LYS A 139 -10.58 20.55 -8.23
CA LYS A 139 -9.57 20.74 -7.18
C LYS A 139 -8.82 19.41 -7.00
N PRO A 140 -7.49 19.36 -7.22
CA PRO A 140 -6.74 18.12 -7.09
C PRO A 140 -6.77 17.64 -5.63
N SER A 141 -6.97 16.34 -5.42
CA SER A 141 -6.88 15.68 -4.13
C SER A 141 -5.51 15.01 -3.97
N GLY A 142 -4.96 15.06 -2.76
CA GLY A 142 -3.75 14.31 -2.41
C GLY A 142 -2.54 14.56 -3.30
N THR A 143 -1.92 13.47 -3.76
CA THR A 143 -0.64 13.45 -4.49
C THR A 143 -0.76 13.17 -5.99
N SER A 144 -1.93 12.74 -6.48
CA SER A 144 -2.13 12.33 -7.89
C SER A 144 -2.26 13.52 -8.84
N GLY A 145 -2.61 14.71 -8.33
CA GLY A 145 -2.86 15.88 -9.18
C GLY A 145 -4.20 15.84 -9.93
N PHE A 146 -5.04 14.83 -9.66
CA PHE A 146 -6.39 14.66 -10.21
C PHE A 146 -7.45 14.75 -9.11
N GLU A 147 -8.71 14.99 -9.49
CA GLU A 147 -9.86 14.88 -8.59
C GLU A 147 -10.18 13.39 -8.31
N ASP A 148 -10.66 13.06 -7.11
CA ASP A 148 -11.00 11.68 -6.71
C ASP A 148 -11.97 10.96 -7.67
N THR A 149 -12.85 11.71 -8.33
CA THR A 149 -13.85 11.15 -9.27
C THR A 149 -13.42 11.22 -10.72
N TYR A 150 -12.20 11.69 -11.00
CA TYR A 150 -11.69 11.94 -12.35
C TYR A 150 -11.87 10.73 -13.26
N PHE A 151 -11.31 9.58 -12.88
CA PHE A 151 -11.32 8.41 -13.76
C PHE A 151 -12.73 7.85 -13.97
N ASN A 152 -13.62 7.95 -12.97
CA ASN A 152 -15.03 7.57 -13.14
C ASN A 152 -15.72 8.42 -14.20
N ARG A 153 -15.48 9.73 -14.20
CA ARG A 153 -16.06 10.64 -15.21
C ARG A 153 -15.52 10.33 -16.59
N VAL A 154 -14.21 10.05 -16.71
CA VAL A 154 -13.60 9.63 -17.97
C VAL A 154 -14.27 8.36 -18.50
N LEU A 155 -14.40 7.32 -17.67
CA LEU A 155 -15.03 6.06 -18.08
C LEU A 155 -16.50 6.24 -18.46
N LYS A 156 -17.27 7.01 -17.69
CA LYS A 156 -18.68 7.32 -18.01
C LYS A 156 -18.82 8.06 -19.34
N ASN A 157 -17.98 9.06 -19.57
CA ASN A 157 -17.97 9.81 -20.81
C ASN A 157 -17.53 8.97 -22.02
N LEU A 158 -16.94 7.79 -21.81
CA LEU A 158 -16.49 6.88 -22.87
C LEU A 158 -17.37 5.63 -23.02
N GLU A 159 -18.46 5.49 -22.25
CA GLU A 159 -19.33 4.31 -22.28
C GLU A 159 -19.87 3.99 -23.67
N ASP A 160 -20.26 5.02 -24.44
CA ASP A 160 -20.77 4.87 -25.81
C ASP A 160 -19.76 4.20 -26.78
N TRP A 161 -18.47 4.20 -26.43
CA TRP A 161 -17.39 3.61 -27.22
C TRP A 161 -16.88 2.28 -26.66
N ALA A 162 -17.45 1.80 -25.55
CA ALA A 162 -17.16 0.47 -25.02
C ALA A 162 -17.75 -0.61 -25.94
N ASN A 163 -17.00 -0.98 -26.98
CA ASN A 163 -17.31 -2.03 -27.95
C ASN A 163 -16.14 -3.04 -27.96
N PRO A 164 -16.36 -4.37 -28.12
CA PRO A 164 -15.27 -5.36 -28.12
C PRO A 164 -14.10 -5.02 -29.06
N SER A 165 -14.37 -4.43 -30.22
CA SER A 165 -13.34 -3.99 -31.19
C SER A 165 -12.40 -2.92 -30.64
N ASN A 166 -12.84 -2.14 -29.65
CA ASN A 166 -12.08 -1.06 -29.03
C ASN A 166 -11.30 -1.50 -27.79
N LEU A 167 -11.27 -2.79 -27.46
CA LEU A 167 -10.53 -3.32 -26.31
C LEU A 167 -9.06 -2.82 -26.26
N PRO A 168 -8.29 -2.77 -27.36
CA PRO A 168 -6.91 -2.27 -27.32
C PRO A 168 -6.79 -0.80 -26.88
N PHE A 169 -7.77 0.03 -27.24
CA PHE A 169 -7.83 1.42 -26.79
C PHE A 169 -8.06 1.50 -25.27
N PHE A 170 -9.02 0.74 -24.73
CA PHE A 170 -9.29 0.74 -23.31
C PHE A 170 -8.16 0.14 -22.47
N LEU A 171 -7.46 -0.89 -22.97
CA LEU A 171 -6.25 -1.37 -22.33
C LEU A 171 -5.18 -0.27 -22.25
N SER A 172 -4.99 0.49 -23.33
CA SER A 172 -4.06 1.63 -23.34
C SER A 172 -4.49 2.76 -22.40
N LEU A 173 -5.81 3.00 -22.26
CA LEU A 173 -6.36 3.97 -21.31
C LEU A 173 -6.10 3.55 -19.86
N PHE A 174 -6.25 2.27 -19.54
CA PHE A 174 -5.96 1.73 -18.20
C PHE A 174 -4.45 1.72 -17.90
N ASP A 175 -3.60 1.48 -18.90
CA ASP A 175 -2.15 1.66 -18.77
C ASP A 175 -1.79 3.12 -18.45
N LEU A 176 -2.39 4.09 -19.15
CA LEU A 176 -2.23 5.52 -18.82
C LEU A 176 -2.68 5.80 -17.38
N ALA A 177 -3.87 5.32 -17.01
CA ALA A 177 -4.43 5.52 -15.67
C ALA A 177 -3.53 4.95 -14.57
N GLY A 178 -2.92 3.78 -14.80
CA GLY A 178 -1.94 3.19 -13.91
C GLY A 178 -0.67 4.03 -13.79
N SER A 179 -0.12 4.47 -14.93
CA SER A 179 1.12 5.26 -14.98
C SER A 179 1.01 6.62 -14.29
N LEU A 180 -0.16 7.26 -14.41
CA LEU A 180 -0.44 8.57 -13.83
C LEU A 180 -1.04 8.51 -12.42
N GLY A 181 -1.29 7.30 -11.90
CA GLY A 181 -1.90 7.12 -10.58
C GLY A 181 -3.28 7.76 -10.48
N PHE A 182 -4.13 7.54 -11.48
CA PHE A 182 -5.50 8.05 -11.46
C PHE A 182 -6.25 7.55 -10.21
N PRO A 183 -7.01 8.42 -9.53
CA PRO A 183 -7.80 8.00 -8.39
C PRO A 183 -8.82 6.92 -8.76
N ILE A 184 -8.76 5.79 -8.05
CA ILE A 184 -9.70 4.69 -8.17
C ILE A 184 -10.62 4.73 -6.94
N THR A 185 -11.92 4.78 -7.18
CA THR A 185 -12.95 4.88 -6.13
C THR A 185 -13.99 3.77 -6.30
N PRO A 186 -14.91 3.57 -5.33
CA PRO A 186 -16.01 2.62 -5.51
C PRO A 186 -16.83 2.86 -6.79
N GLY A 187 -17.01 4.12 -7.20
CA GLY A 187 -17.69 4.45 -8.46
C GLY A 187 -16.95 3.95 -9.71
N THR A 188 -15.62 3.71 -9.65
CA THR A 188 -14.89 3.11 -10.78
C THR A 188 -15.33 1.66 -10.98
N ALA A 189 -15.44 0.91 -9.88
CA ALA A 189 -15.91 -0.47 -9.91
C ALA A 189 -17.35 -0.54 -10.43
N GLU A 190 -18.23 0.38 -10.00
CA GLU A 190 -19.62 0.44 -10.49
C GLU A 190 -19.72 0.68 -12.01
N VAL A 191 -18.93 1.60 -12.57
CA VAL A 191 -18.92 1.88 -14.02
C VAL A 191 -18.41 0.66 -14.78
N LEU A 192 -17.31 0.05 -14.30
CA LEU A 192 -16.79 -1.18 -14.88
C LEU A 192 -17.82 -2.32 -14.86
N ASN A 193 -18.61 -2.38 -13.80
CA ASN A 193 -19.64 -3.38 -13.58
C ASN A 193 -20.86 -3.26 -14.50
N GLY A 194 -21.10 -2.06 -15.03
CA GLY A 194 -22.14 -1.78 -16.00
C GLY A 194 -21.72 -2.15 -17.42
N VAL A 195 -21.59 -1.14 -18.28
CA VAL A 195 -21.37 -1.29 -19.73
C VAL A 195 -20.09 -2.08 -20.04
N TYR A 196 -19.02 -1.86 -19.28
CA TYR A 196 -17.71 -2.43 -19.60
C TYR A 196 -17.67 -3.95 -19.39
N LEU A 197 -18.24 -4.47 -18.30
CA LEU A 197 -18.24 -5.93 -18.10
C LEU A 197 -19.12 -6.66 -19.10
N SER A 198 -20.31 -6.13 -19.41
CA SER A 198 -21.17 -6.76 -20.42
C SER A 198 -20.55 -6.75 -21.82
N THR A 199 -19.66 -5.78 -22.08
CA THR A 199 -18.99 -5.62 -23.37
C THR A 199 -17.70 -6.45 -23.47
N PHE A 200 -16.81 -6.31 -22.49
CA PHE A 200 -15.44 -6.84 -22.56
C PHE A 200 -15.27 -8.17 -21.82
N GLY A 201 -16.25 -8.59 -21.02
CA GLY A 201 -16.22 -9.82 -20.24
C GLY A 201 -14.97 -9.91 -19.36
N LEU A 202 -14.26 -11.05 -19.45
CA LEU A 202 -13.04 -11.32 -18.69
C LEU A 202 -11.91 -10.31 -18.96
N SER A 203 -11.91 -9.61 -20.08
CA SER A 203 -10.86 -8.62 -20.41
C SER A 203 -10.88 -7.41 -19.48
N VAL A 204 -11.97 -7.19 -18.72
CA VAL A 204 -12.01 -6.18 -17.65
C VAL A 204 -10.96 -6.48 -16.57
N GLY A 205 -10.67 -7.75 -16.28
CA GLY A 205 -9.61 -8.09 -15.34
C GLY A 205 -8.22 -7.67 -15.82
N ASP A 206 -7.98 -7.75 -17.12
CA ASP A 206 -6.73 -7.26 -17.72
C ASP A 206 -6.63 -5.74 -17.57
N MET A 207 -7.73 -5.00 -17.80
CA MET A 207 -7.79 -3.55 -17.54
C MET A 207 -7.49 -3.23 -16.07
N ILE A 208 -8.19 -3.90 -15.13
CA ILE A 208 -7.99 -3.73 -13.67
C ILE A 208 -6.55 -4.02 -13.25
N SER A 209 -5.88 -4.96 -13.92
CA SER A 209 -4.51 -5.33 -13.62
C SER A 209 -3.47 -4.26 -14.01
N LYS A 210 -3.84 -3.29 -14.86
CA LYS A 210 -2.96 -2.18 -15.28
C LYS A 210 -2.95 -0.99 -14.32
N VAL A 211 -3.98 -0.83 -13.49
CA VAL A 211 -4.08 0.27 -12.53
C VAL A 211 -3.54 -0.13 -11.16
N SER A 212 -3.28 0.85 -10.30
CA SER A 212 -2.80 0.60 -8.93
C SER A 212 -3.78 -0.26 -8.12
N ALA A 213 -3.23 -1.14 -7.30
CA ALA A 213 -4.02 -2.00 -6.43
C ALA A 213 -4.86 -1.18 -5.45
N THR A 214 -6.16 -1.44 -5.41
CA THR A 214 -7.05 -0.85 -4.42
C THR A 214 -7.95 -1.92 -3.83
N LYS A 215 -8.30 -1.77 -2.55
CA LYS A 215 -9.22 -2.67 -1.87
C LYS A 215 -10.50 -2.87 -2.69
N THR A 216 -11.09 -1.79 -3.16
CA THR A 216 -12.40 -1.82 -3.82
C THR A 216 -12.35 -2.53 -5.17
N LEU A 217 -11.39 -2.17 -6.03
CA LEU A 217 -11.33 -2.73 -7.39
C LEU A 217 -10.91 -4.21 -7.37
N ASP A 218 -9.97 -4.57 -6.50
CA ASP A 218 -9.49 -5.96 -6.41
C ASP A 218 -10.57 -6.85 -5.80
N SER A 219 -11.24 -6.41 -4.73
CA SER A 219 -12.36 -7.17 -4.14
C SER A 219 -13.49 -7.31 -5.16
N TYR A 220 -13.81 -6.24 -5.86
CA TYR A 220 -14.81 -6.25 -6.92
C TYR A 220 -14.55 -7.34 -7.96
N TRP A 221 -13.31 -7.44 -8.46
CA TRP A 221 -12.96 -8.42 -9.49
C TRP A 221 -12.86 -9.84 -8.95
N ILE A 222 -12.23 -10.01 -7.78
CA ILE A 222 -11.90 -11.33 -7.23
C ILE A 222 -13.14 -11.99 -6.61
N THR A 223 -13.90 -11.26 -5.80
CA THR A 223 -15.03 -11.78 -5.01
C THR A 223 -16.39 -11.34 -5.55
N GLY A 224 -16.43 -10.71 -6.72
CA GLY A 224 -17.69 -10.31 -7.36
C GLY A 224 -18.58 -11.53 -7.64
N LYS A 225 -19.87 -11.49 -7.24
CA LYS A 225 -20.88 -12.56 -7.38
C LYS A 225 -21.28 -12.92 -8.83
N ARG A 226 -20.32 -13.10 -9.74
CA ARG A 226 -20.59 -13.14 -11.19
C ARG A 226 -20.27 -14.46 -11.90
N GLY A 227 -20.26 -15.58 -11.17
CA GLY A 227 -20.07 -16.91 -11.77
C GLY A 227 -18.69 -17.14 -12.39
N PHE A 228 -17.75 -16.22 -12.17
CA PHE A 228 -16.36 -16.36 -12.58
C PHE A 228 -15.58 -17.17 -11.55
N ASN A 229 -14.55 -17.86 -12.03
CA ASN A 229 -13.69 -18.67 -11.19
C ASN A 229 -12.73 -17.77 -10.39
N LEU A 230 -12.80 -17.83 -9.07
CA LEU A 230 -11.92 -17.11 -8.13
C LEU A 230 -10.44 -17.24 -8.52
N LYS A 231 -10.03 -18.45 -8.95
CA LYS A 231 -8.65 -18.76 -9.36
C LYS A 231 -8.24 -18.00 -10.61
N GLU A 232 -9.12 -17.94 -11.61
CA GLU A 232 -8.85 -17.26 -12.88
C GLU A 232 -8.73 -15.75 -12.66
N ASN A 233 -9.69 -15.14 -11.95
CA ASN A 233 -9.71 -13.70 -11.68
C ASN A 233 -8.47 -13.25 -10.90
N THR A 234 -8.09 -14.02 -9.89
CA THR A 234 -6.90 -13.75 -9.05
C THR A 234 -5.62 -13.88 -9.86
N THR A 235 -5.52 -14.93 -10.68
CA THR A 235 -4.35 -15.17 -11.54
C THR A 235 -4.18 -14.03 -12.54
N GLN A 236 -5.28 -13.53 -13.11
CA GLN A 236 -5.26 -12.45 -14.09
C GLN A 236 -4.66 -11.17 -13.52
N ILE A 237 -5.09 -10.73 -12.33
CA ILE A 237 -4.49 -9.55 -11.67
C ILE A 237 -3.04 -9.83 -11.27
N SER A 238 -2.78 -11.01 -10.68
CA SER A 238 -1.45 -11.39 -10.14
C SER A 238 -0.34 -11.44 -11.19
N ARG A 239 -0.68 -11.61 -12.48
CA ARG A 239 0.27 -11.58 -13.59
C ARG A 239 0.95 -10.22 -13.75
N ASN A 240 0.21 -9.14 -13.52
CA ASN A 240 0.69 -7.79 -13.81
C ASN A 240 1.05 -7.00 -12.55
N ARG A 241 0.40 -7.28 -11.41
CA ARG A 241 0.70 -6.60 -10.14
C ARG A 241 0.31 -7.40 -8.90
N SER A 242 0.76 -6.92 -7.74
CA SER A 242 0.29 -7.39 -6.44
C SER A 242 -1.18 -6.99 -6.22
N ILE A 243 -1.94 -7.90 -5.62
CA ILE A 243 -3.32 -7.72 -5.16
C ILE A 243 -3.31 -7.03 -3.81
N HIS A 244 -4.28 -6.15 -3.58
CA HIS A 244 -4.47 -5.48 -2.31
C HIS A 244 -4.83 -6.48 -1.19
N PRO A 245 -4.16 -6.49 -0.03
CA PRO A 245 -4.38 -7.48 1.04
C PRO A 245 -5.83 -7.60 1.50
N ALA A 246 -6.57 -6.49 1.60
CA ALA A 246 -7.98 -6.53 1.96
C ALA A 246 -8.86 -7.33 0.96
N ALA A 247 -8.49 -7.43 -0.32
CA ALA A 247 -9.20 -8.28 -1.27
C ALA A 247 -8.87 -9.77 -1.08
N ILE A 248 -7.62 -10.08 -0.70
CA ILE A 248 -7.21 -11.43 -0.25
C ILE A 248 -8.01 -11.83 0.98
N GLU A 249 -8.12 -10.93 1.97
CA GLU A 249 -8.92 -11.15 3.17
C GLU A 249 -10.39 -11.46 2.83
N ASN A 250 -11.02 -10.66 1.96
CA ASN A 250 -12.40 -10.88 1.53
C ASN A 250 -12.58 -12.22 0.79
N ALA A 251 -11.66 -12.58 -0.10
CA ALA A 251 -11.70 -13.85 -0.82
C ALA A 251 -11.60 -15.06 0.13
N LEU A 252 -10.76 -14.96 1.17
CA LEU A 252 -10.64 -16.00 2.19
C LEU A 252 -11.92 -16.15 3.02
N ASP A 253 -12.66 -15.06 3.24
CA ASP A 253 -13.94 -15.07 3.96
C ASP A 253 -15.05 -15.78 3.15
N GLU A 254 -14.94 -15.84 1.81
CA GLU A 254 -15.88 -16.56 0.94
C GLU A 254 -15.57 -18.06 0.81
N LEU A 255 -14.33 -18.46 1.07
CA LEU A 255 -13.90 -19.86 1.05
C LEU A 255 -14.24 -20.53 2.38
N THR A 256 -14.87 -21.70 2.33
CA THR A 256 -15.30 -22.45 3.51
C THR A 256 -14.22 -23.41 4.02
N ASP A 257 -13.46 -24.00 3.09
CA ASP A 257 -12.45 -25.01 3.41
C ASP A 257 -11.04 -24.42 3.56
N ALA A 258 -10.28 -24.95 4.51
CA ALA A 258 -8.93 -24.48 4.79
C ALA A 258 -7.93 -24.83 3.67
N ARG A 259 -8.09 -25.98 3.00
CA ARG A 259 -7.22 -26.35 1.86
C ARG A 259 -7.49 -25.44 0.67
N GLU A 260 -8.75 -25.10 0.40
CA GLU A 260 -9.12 -24.11 -0.63
C GLU A 260 -8.48 -22.74 -0.33
N ARG A 261 -8.54 -22.26 0.92
CA ARG A 261 -7.88 -21.02 1.35
C ARG A 261 -6.38 -21.03 1.10
N ILE A 262 -5.71 -22.15 1.34
CA ILE A 262 -4.27 -22.28 1.04
C ILE A 262 -3.99 -22.35 -0.45
N GLU A 263 -4.77 -23.13 -1.20
CA GLU A 263 -4.60 -23.21 -2.65
C GLU A 263 -4.76 -21.82 -3.25
N PHE A 264 -5.75 -21.05 -2.81
CA PHE A 264 -5.96 -19.66 -3.18
C PHE A 264 -4.71 -18.80 -2.97
N LEU A 265 -4.12 -18.86 -1.78
CA LEU A 265 -2.91 -18.10 -1.47
C LEU A 265 -1.67 -18.54 -2.24
N SER A 266 -1.67 -19.75 -2.83
CA SER A 266 -0.53 -20.26 -3.59
C SER A 266 -0.39 -19.61 -4.98
N PHE A 267 -1.49 -19.09 -5.54
CA PHE A 267 -1.49 -18.38 -6.82
C PHE A 267 -1.76 -16.87 -6.69
N ALA A 268 -2.22 -16.40 -5.54
CA ALA A 268 -2.39 -14.97 -5.29
C ALA A 268 -1.03 -14.28 -5.05
N ARG A 269 -0.68 -13.31 -5.90
CA ARG A 269 0.47 -12.43 -5.67
C ARG A 269 0.00 -11.20 -4.89
N PHE A 270 0.48 -11.01 -3.66
CA PHE A 270 0.17 -9.85 -2.84
C PHE A 270 1.35 -9.50 -1.94
N ASP A 271 1.44 -8.22 -1.59
CA ASP A 271 2.39 -7.70 -0.60
C ASP A 271 1.59 -7.28 0.63
N CYS A 272 2.01 -7.70 1.82
CA CYS A 272 1.30 -7.39 3.06
C CYS A 272 2.26 -6.93 4.15
N ASP A 273 1.81 -5.98 4.99
CA ASP A 273 2.48 -5.67 6.26
C ASP A 273 2.23 -6.76 7.31
N GLN A 274 2.78 -6.55 8.50
CA GLN A 274 2.66 -7.50 9.61
C GLN A 274 1.20 -7.67 10.06
N ASP A 275 0.46 -6.58 10.20
CA ASP A 275 -0.93 -6.60 10.66
C ASP A 275 -1.85 -7.31 9.66
N SER A 276 -1.65 -7.04 8.36
CA SER A 276 -2.38 -7.71 7.29
C SER A 276 -2.03 -9.20 7.22
N ALA A 277 -0.76 -9.55 7.45
CA ALA A 277 -0.35 -10.96 7.53
C ALA A 277 -1.06 -11.70 8.68
N GLU A 278 -1.20 -11.07 9.85
CA GLU A 278 -1.95 -11.63 10.99
C GLU A 278 -3.43 -11.79 10.69
N ARG A 279 -4.08 -10.79 10.07
CA ARG A 279 -5.49 -10.88 9.68
C ARG A 279 -5.75 -11.94 8.62
N ILE A 280 -4.83 -12.12 7.66
CA ILE A 280 -4.88 -13.19 6.66
C ILE A 280 -4.70 -14.55 7.34
N ALA A 281 -3.69 -14.70 8.21
CA ALA A 281 -3.45 -15.93 8.94
C ALA A 281 -4.64 -16.34 9.81
N ALA A 282 -5.24 -15.39 10.54
CA ALA A 282 -6.42 -15.66 11.37
C ALA A 282 -7.62 -16.18 10.55
N ARG A 283 -7.78 -15.76 9.29
CA ARG A 283 -8.83 -16.31 8.41
C ARG A 283 -8.53 -17.73 7.96
N ILE A 284 -7.26 -18.08 7.79
CA ILE A 284 -6.85 -19.44 7.44
C ILE A 284 -7.07 -20.38 8.63
N THR A 285 -6.68 -19.94 9.83
CA THR A 285 -6.68 -20.75 11.06
C THR A 285 -7.98 -20.72 11.85
N LYS A 286 -8.99 -19.92 11.44
CA LYS A 286 -10.30 -19.83 12.11
C LYS A 286 -11.17 -21.09 12.01
N SER A 287 -10.94 -21.93 11.01
CA SER A 287 -11.67 -23.20 10.87
C SER A 287 -11.14 -24.23 11.86
N ASP A 288 -11.99 -25.10 12.42
CA ASP A 288 -11.56 -26.22 13.27
C ASP A 288 -10.59 -27.12 12.48
N TRP A 289 -9.30 -26.92 12.70
CA TRP A 289 -8.26 -27.61 11.96
C TRP A 289 -7.97 -28.97 12.58
N PRO A 290 -7.99 -30.06 11.79
CA PRO A 290 -7.41 -31.32 12.23
C PRO A 290 -5.89 -31.14 12.42
N SER A 291 -5.37 -31.52 13.58
CA SER A 291 -3.93 -31.45 13.91
C SER A 291 -3.06 -32.21 12.90
N ASN A 292 -3.55 -33.32 12.36
CA ASN A 292 -2.88 -34.12 11.34
C ASN A 292 -2.65 -33.40 9.99
N ASN A 293 -3.28 -32.26 9.73
CA ASN A 293 -3.05 -31.47 8.51
C ASN A 293 -2.00 -30.35 8.70
N ALA A 294 -1.49 -30.10 9.91
CA ALA A 294 -0.60 -28.96 10.19
C ALA A 294 0.62 -28.89 9.24
N ALA A 295 1.21 -30.04 8.91
CA ALA A 295 2.35 -30.12 7.98
C ALA A 295 2.00 -29.62 6.55
N TYR A 296 0.81 -29.93 6.03
CA TYR A 296 0.36 -29.45 4.72
C TYR A 296 0.37 -27.91 4.67
N PHE A 297 -0.15 -27.30 5.73
CA PHE A 297 -0.29 -25.85 5.83
C PHE A 297 1.03 -25.12 6.04
N LEU A 298 1.93 -25.69 6.85
CA LEU A 298 3.26 -25.12 7.07
C LEU A 298 4.14 -25.23 5.81
N ASN A 299 3.94 -26.28 5.02
CA ASN A 299 4.60 -26.48 3.72
C ASN A 299 3.97 -25.69 2.57
N ALA A 300 2.84 -25.02 2.80
CA ALA A 300 2.17 -24.26 1.76
C ALA A 300 3.07 -23.15 1.20
N LYS A 301 3.05 -22.99 -0.12
CA LYS A 301 3.75 -21.91 -0.83
C LYS A 301 2.97 -20.59 -0.69
N VAL A 302 2.92 -20.05 0.51
CA VAL A 302 2.30 -18.76 0.82
C VAL A 302 3.36 -17.69 1.13
N HIS A 303 2.95 -16.42 1.12
CA HIS A 303 3.80 -15.28 1.47
C HIS A 303 4.48 -15.50 2.84
N SER A 304 5.78 -15.19 2.94
CA SER A 304 6.60 -15.53 4.12
C SER A 304 6.09 -14.94 5.43
N ARG A 305 5.60 -13.68 5.39
CA ARG A 305 4.98 -13.03 6.56
C ARG A 305 3.70 -13.73 7.00
N VAL A 306 2.87 -14.17 6.04
CA VAL A 306 1.64 -14.92 6.32
C VAL A 306 1.98 -16.28 6.90
N ARG A 307 2.99 -16.98 6.38
CA ARG A 307 3.46 -18.24 6.96
C ARG A 307 3.90 -18.06 8.43
N GLY A 308 4.66 -17.01 8.73
CA GLY A 308 5.06 -16.69 10.09
C GLY A 308 3.88 -16.34 11.01
N ALA A 309 2.87 -15.67 10.48
CA ALA A 309 1.64 -15.38 11.20
C ALA A 309 0.79 -16.64 11.45
N ILE A 310 0.63 -17.53 10.45
CA ILE A 310 -0.02 -18.84 10.62
C ILE A 310 0.67 -19.62 11.74
N PHE A 311 2.00 -19.66 11.75
CA PHE A 311 2.76 -20.31 12.80
C PHE A 311 2.41 -19.78 14.20
N ARG A 312 2.40 -18.44 14.37
CA ARG A 312 2.04 -17.82 15.66
C ARG A 312 0.58 -18.10 16.05
N GLN A 313 -0.34 -18.01 15.10
CA GLN A 313 -1.76 -18.30 15.32
C GLN A 313 -1.96 -19.75 15.77
N LEU A 314 -1.29 -20.72 15.14
CA LEU A 314 -1.36 -22.13 15.51
C LEU A 314 -0.82 -22.39 16.92
N LEU A 315 0.27 -21.74 17.31
CA LEU A 315 0.79 -21.82 18.68
C LEU A 315 -0.16 -21.18 19.70
N GLY A 316 -0.81 -20.06 19.35
CA GLY A 316 -1.66 -19.30 20.24
C GLY A 316 -3.06 -19.87 20.48
N GLN A 317 -3.53 -20.81 19.65
CA GLN A 317 -4.87 -21.42 19.79
C GLN A 317 -4.99 -22.43 20.94
N GLY A 318 -3.87 -22.86 21.53
CA GLY A 318 -3.87 -23.65 22.78
C GLY A 318 -4.30 -25.12 22.64
N GLU A 319 -4.48 -25.66 21.43
CA GLU A 319 -4.69 -27.10 21.25
C GLU A 319 -3.34 -27.82 21.22
N GLU A 320 -3.03 -28.55 22.29
CA GLU A 320 -1.71 -29.17 22.52
C GLU A 320 -1.30 -30.13 21.39
N SER A 321 -2.26 -30.86 20.82
CA SER A 321 -2.04 -31.76 19.69
C SER A 321 -1.49 -31.02 18.45
N ARG A 322 -1.99 -29.81 18.17
CA ARG A 322 -1.55 -28.96 17.06
C ARG A 322 -0.17 -28.36 17.34
N ILE A 323 0.07 -27.92 18.57
CA ILE A 323 1.37 -27.37 18.98
C ILE A 323 2.47 -28.41 18.77
N VAL A 324 2.22 -29.65 19.20
CA VAL A 324 3.17 -30.76 18.98
C VAL A 324 3.40 -31.05 17.50
N GLU A 325 2.36 -31.06 16.66
CA GLU A 325 2.52 -31.24 15.22
C GLU A 325 3.34 -30.12 14.55
N VAL A 326 3.13 -28.87 14.98
CA VAL A 326 3.93 -27.71 14.53
C VAL A 326 5.40 -27.88 14.93
N LEU A 327 5.66 -28.36 16.15
CA LEU A 327 7.00 -28.63 16.64
C LEU A 327 7.68 -29.79 15.89
N ARG A 328 6.95 -30.89 15.64
CA ARG A 328 7.42 -32.02 14.81
C ARG A 328 7.79 -31.56 13.40
N TRP A 329 6.98 -30.71 12.79
CA TRP A 329 7.26 -30.17 11.46
C TRP A 329 8.54 -29.33 11.43
N LEU A 330 8.78 -28.50 12.46
CA LEU A 330 9.98 -27.67 12.55
C LEU A 330 11.26 -28.50 12.72
N ASP A 331 11.19 -29.59 13.50
CA ASP A 331 12.30 -30.53 13.68
C ASP A 331 12.68 -31.16 12.32
N GLY A 332 11.69 -31.71 11.60
CA GLY A 332 11.93 -32.43 10.35
C GLY A 332 12.33 -31.57 9.14
N ASN A 333 11.98 -30.29 9.10
CA ASN A 333 12.19 -29.45 7.91
C ASN A 333 13.27 -28.37 8.02
N ARG A 334 13.71 -28.02 9.23
CA ARG A 334 14.64 -26.88 9.36
C ARG A 334 15.78 -27.04 10.35
N GLY A 335 15.80 -28.05 11.24
CA GLY A 335 16.74 -28.06 12.37
C GLY A 335 16.71 -26.76 13.19
N ALA A 336 15.67 -25.95 13.02
CA ALA A 336 15.60 -24.54 13.40
C ALA A 336 14.39 -24.27 14.29
N VAL A 337 14.09 -25.20 15.19
CA VAL A 337 13.27 -24.84 16.36
C VAL A 337 14.15 -23.98 17.26
N GLY A 338 14.27 -22.67 17.00
CA GLY A 338 15.04 -21.79 17.88
C GLY A 338 14.57 -21.94 19.33
N ALA A 339 15.47 -21.86 20.31
CA ALA A 339 15.13 -22.04 21.73
C ALA A 339 13.95 -21.15 22.18
N LEU A 340 13.84 -19.93 21.63
CA LEU A 340 12.73 -19.00 21.86
C LEU A 340 11.38 -19.49 21.31
N SER A 341 11.37 -20.20 20.18
CA SER A 341 10.15 -20.83 19.65
C SER A 341 9.75 -22.07 20.44
N LEU A 342 10.70 -22.83 21.00
CA LEU A 342 10.40 -23.95 21.90
C LEU A 342 9.80 -23.45 23.22
N GLU A 343 10.39 -22.42 23.82
CA GLU A 343 9.93 -21.88 25.10
C GLU A 343 8.49 -21.37 24.98
N SER A 344 8.21 -20.59 23.94
CA SER A 344 6.86 -20.09 23.66
C SER A 344 5.85 -21.18 23.31
N ALA A 345 6.28 -22.28 22.67
CA ALA A 345 5.40 -23.38 22.34
C ALA A 345 5.09 -24.25 23.57
N PHE A 346 6.11 -24.58 24.35
CA PHE A 346 5.96 -25.37 25.58
C PHE A 346 5.17 -24.62 26.67
N SER A 347 5.21 -23.29 26.71
CA SER A 347 4.34 -22.52 27.62
C SER A 347 2.85 -22.70 27.34
N GLN A 348 2.49 -23.20 26.15
CA GLN A 348 1.10 -23.48 25.75
C GLN A 348 0.72 -24.95 25.92
N ILE A 349 1.66 -25.85 26.22
CA ILE A 349 1.40 -27.27 26.51
C ILE A 349 1.19 -27.41 28.02
N ARG A 350 0.03 -27.93 28.45
CA ARG A 350 -0.30 -28.17 29.86
C ARG A 350 -0.22 -29.65 30.24
N SER A 351 -0.33 -30.57 29.28
CA SER A 351 -0.16 -32.01 29.54
C SER A 351 1.32 -32.40 29.55
N PHE A 352 1.77 -32.92 30.69
CA PHE A 352 3.08 -33.57 30.79
C PHE A 352 3.23 -34.71 29.76
N GLU A 353 2.17 -35.47 29.52
CA GLU A 353 2.21 -36.64 28.64
C GLU A 353 2.48 -36.27 27.19
N ILE A 354 1.80 -35.24 26.71
CA ILE A 354 1.96 -34.74 25.35
C ILE A 354 3.38 -34.15 25.17
N GLY A 355 3.83 -33.39 26.17
CA GLY A 355 5.18 -32.81 26.16
C GLY A 355 6.28 -33.88 26.16
N ILE A 356 6.17 -34.91 27.01
CA ILE A 356 7.22 -35.93 27.13
C ILE A 356 7.26 -36.84 25.91
N GLN A 357 6.11 -37.20 25.33
CA GLN A 357 6.05 -37.98 24.10
C GLN A 357 6.77 -37.24 22.95
N PHE A 358 6.51 -35.95 22.78
CA PHE A 358 7.21 -35.14 21.79
C PHE A 358 8.73 -35.10 22.04
N ALA A 359 9.15 -34.92 23.30
CA ALA A 359 10.57 -34.88 23.64
C ALA A 359 11.27 -36.25 23.45
N GLU A 360 10.58 -37.37 23.63
CA GLU A 360 11.08 -38.71 23.31
C GLU A 360 11.29 -38.90 21.81
N GLU A 361 10.39 -38.36 20.99
CA GLU A 361 10.43 -38.46 19.53
C GLU A 361 11.53 -37.56 18.92
N ALA A 362 11.55 -36.28 19.30
CA ALA A 362 12.39 -35.25 18.66
C ALA A 362 13.70 -34.94 19.42
N GLY A 363 13.80 -35.32 20.70
CA GLY A 363 14.88 -34.87 21.59
C GLY A 363 16.29 -35.22 21.12
N LYS A 364 16.46 -36.28 20.31
CA LYS A 364 17.77 -36.67 19.75
C LYS A 364 18.32 -35.67 18.74
N ASN A 365 17.47 -34.86 18.13
CA ASN A 365 17.84 -33.88 17.12
C ASN A 365 18.09 -32.48 17.72
N PHE A 366 17.80 -32.30 19.02
CA PHE A 366 17.93 -31.01 19.68
C PHE A 366 19.38 -30.72 20.10
N ALA A 367 19.80 -29.48 19.88
CA ALA A 367 20.99 -28.90 20.48
C ALA A 367 20.80 -28.72 22.00
N ASN A 368 21.91 -28.67 22.75
CA ASN A 368 21.88 -28.59 24.22
C ASN A 368 21.04 -27.43 24.78
N ASN A 369 21.03 -26.27 24.12
CA ASN A 369 20.21 -25.12 24.53
C ASN A 369 18.70 -25.36 24.32
N GLN A 370 18.32 -26.08 23.27
CA GLN A 370 16.93 -26.49 23.00
C GLN A 370 16.49 -27.55 24.03
N LEU A 371 17.33 -28.55 24.30
CA LEU A 371 17.10 -29.56 25.35
C LEU A 371 16.88 -28.91 26.72
N LYS A 372 17.68 -27.90 27.07
CA LYS A 372 17.53 -27.16 28.32
C LYS A 372 16.16 -26.50 28.46
N VAL A 373 15.65 -25.89 27.38
CA VAL A 373 14.31 -25.28 27.37
C VAL A 373 13.22 -26.34 27.53
N VAL A 374 13.29 -27.43 26.77
CA VAL A 374 12.31 -28.53 26.80
C VAL A 374 12.27 -29.19 28.18
N ILE A 375 13.43 -29.54 28.73
CA ILE A 375 13.52 -30.20 30.04
C ILE A 375 13.05 -29.27 31.16
N ARG A 376 13.36 -27.97 31.09
CA ARG A 376 12.83 -27.00 32.05
C ARG A 376 11.30 -26.93 31.98
N ALA A 377 10.73 -26.89 30.78
CA ALA A 377 9.27 -26.87 30.62
C ALA A 377 8.62 -28.16 31.14
N LEU A 378 9.16 -29.34 30.80
CA LEU A 378 8.66 -30.62 31.30
C LEU A 378 8.78 -30.74 32.83
N ARG A 379 9.85 -30.21 33.42
CA ARG A 379 10.01 -30.15 34.88
C ARG A 379 8.89 -29.32 35.51
N ASN A 380 8.52 -28.19 34.91
CA ASN A 380 7.40 -27.36 35.39
C ASN A 380 6.05 -28.04 35.22
N LEU A 381 5.89 -28.91 34.22
CA LEU A 381 4.66 -29.69 34.00
C LEU A 381 4.60 -30.97 34.86
N SER A 382 5.74 -31.47 35.34
CA SER A 382 5.80 -32.68 36.17
C SER A 382 5.15 -32.44 37.54
N SER A 383 4.02 -33.11 37.78
CA SER A 383 3.23 -32.91 39.00
C SER A 383 3.33 -34.09 39.96
N SER A 384 3.70 -35.27 39.45
CA SER A 384 3.83 -36.51 40.21
C SER A 384 5.27 -37.05 40.22
N ASP A 385 5.57 -37.93 41.17
CA ASP A 385 6.86 -38.64 41.20
C ASP A 385 7.03 -39.61 40.01
N ALA A 386 5.93 -40.05 39.40
CA ALA A 386 5.96 -40.84 38.17
C ALA A 386 6.42 -39.98 36.99
N ASP A 387 5.90 -38.76 36.86
CA ASP A 387 6.32 -37.80 35.83
C ASP A 387 7.82 -37.48 35.97
N ARG A 388 8.27 -37.21 37.19
CA ARG A 388 9.69 -36.92 37.49
C ARG A 388 10.60 -38.08 37.08
N ARG A 389 10.24 -39.32 37.43
CA ARG A 389 11.00 -40.52 37.00
C ARG A 389 11.04 -40.69 35.49
N ARG A 390 9.94 -40.39 34.78
CA ARG A 390 9.93 -40.43 33.31
C ARG A 390 10.82 -39.35 32.70
N LEU A 391 10.81 -38.14 33.27
CA LEU A 391 11.68 -37.05 32.84
C LEU A 391 13.17 -37.39 33.07
N GLU A 392 13.52 -38.01 34.20
CA GLU A 392 14.87 -38.51 34.47
C GLU A 392 15.31 -39.56 33.45
N SER A 393 14.44 -40.53 33.14
CA SER A 393 14.68 -41.55 32.12
C SER A 393 14.87 -40.94 30.72
N LEU A 394 14.12 -39.90 30.38
CA LEU A 394 14.35 -39.12 29.15
C LEU A 394 15.72 -38.45 29.15
N CYS A 395 16.10 -37.76 30.24
CA CYS A 395 17.41 -37.09 30.35
C CYS A 395 18.58 -38.07 30.19
N GLN A 396 18.48 -39.26 30.80
CA GLN A 396 19.47 -40.33 30.65
C GLN A 396 19.57 -40.80 29.20
N ARG A 397 18.44 -41.07 28.52
CA ARG A 397 18.43 -41.48 27.11
C ARG A 397 19.01 -40.44 26.17
N LEU A 398 18.84 -39.15 26.48
CA LEU A 398 19.34 -38.03 25.68
C LEU A 398 20.75 -37.58 26.08
N ASN A 399 21.42 -38.26 27.03
CA ASN A 399 22.72 -37.86 27.60
C ASN A 399 22.75 -36.42 28.14
N TYR A 400 21.60 -35.91 28.62
CA TYR A 400 21.50 -34.57 29.19
C TYR A 400 21.72 -34.63 30.70
N LYS A 401 22.73 -33.92 31.21
CA LYS A 401 22.92 -33.75 32.66
C LYS A 401 21.96 -32.69 33.17
N MET A 402 21.04 -33.10 34.05
CA MET A 402 20.24 -32.14 34.80
C MET A 402 21.15 -31.34 35.73
N ASP A 403 21.24 -30.03 35.50
CA ASP A 403 21.59 -29.10 36.57
C ASP A 403 20.43 -29.20 37.58
N LEU A 404 20.71 -29.83 38.72
CA LEU A 404 19.78 -29.96 39.84
C LEU A 404 19.53 -28.61 40.47
#